data_AF-A0A9X2KEZ0-F1
#
_entry.id   AF-A0A9X2KEZ0-F1
#
_cell.length_a   1.000
_cell.length_b   1.000
_cell.length_c   1.000
_cell.angle_alpha   90.00
_cell.angle_beta   90.00
_cell.angle_gamma   90.00
#
_symmetry.space_group_name_H-M   'P 1'
#
loop_
_entity.id
_entity.type
_entity.pdbx_description
1 polymer ?
#
loop_
_entity_poly.entity_id
_entity_poly.type
_entity_poly.pdbx_seq_one_letter_code
_entity_poly.pdbx_strand_id
1 'polypeptide(L)'
;MSENRSKLHRLERLMKVQGQKRLLEEWRLGHLRKERDEIDRSDTELLASLGTDSQLHGLFVEAKVRNLRRNDAARRTNLAHQSETEKKIQSARRSEKGVEKIRDEARRSTVVEDEARELQVGVDGFLARKRTSFE
;
A
#
# COMPACT_ATOMS: atom_id res chain seq x y z
N MET A 1 -0.75 29.88 -12.46
CA MET A 1 -0.19 28.95 -11.44
C MET A 1 1.27 28.73 -11.77
N SER A 2 2.20 28.88 -10.83
CA SER A 2 3.62 28.62 -11.12
C SER A 2 3.82 27.14 -11.48
N GLU A 3 4.79 26.84 -12.34
CA GLU A 3 5.12 25.49 -12.79
C GLU A 3 5.38 24.53 -11.61
N ASN A 4 5.99 25.04 -10.54
CA ASN A 4 6.26 24.29 -9.32
C ASN A 4 5.01 23.92 -8.51
N ARG A 5 3.98 24.79 -8.48
CA ARG A 5 2.69 24.43 -7.86
C ARG A 5 1.96 23.33 -8.65
N SER A 6 2.04 23.35 -9.99
CA SER A 6 1.47 22.30 -10.84
C SER A 6 2.19 20.95 -10.61
N LYS A 7 3.53 20.98 -10.54
CA LYS A 7 4.36 19.82 -10.21
C LYS A 7 4.02 19.23 -8.83
N LEU A 8 3.85 20.08 -7.82
CA LEU A 8 3.48 19.66 -6.47
C LEU A 8 2.12 18.94 -6.44
N HIS A 9 1.10 19.52 -7.07
CA HIS A 9 -0.23 18.90 -7.17
C HIS A 9 -0.18 17.54 -7.90
N ARG A 10 0.66 17.40 -8.93
CA ARG A 10 0.87 16.11 -9.61
C ARG A 10 1.51 15.07 -8.68
N LEU A 11 2.49 15.47 -7.87
CA LEU A 11 3.14 14.58 -6.90
C LEU A 11 2.18 14.15 -5.79
N GLU A 12 1.34 15.04 -5.28
CA GLU A 12 0.29 14.70 -4.30
C GLU A 12 -0.69 13.66 -4.84
N ARG A 13 -1.15 13.84 -6.09
CA ARG A 13 -2.00 12.85 -6.77
C ARG A 13 -1.30 11.50 -6.91
N LEU A 14 -0.02 11.50 -7.30
CA LEU A 14 0.76 10.27 -7.40
C LEU A 14 0.89 9.57 -6.04
N MET A 15 1.17 10.30 -4.97
CA MET A 15 1.21 9.73 -3.62
C MET A 15 -0.12 9.10 -3.21
N LYS A 16 -1.25 9.77 -3.48
CA LYS A 16 -2.58 9.21 -3.21
C LYS A 16 -2.78 7.87 -3.91
N VAL A 17 -2.40 7.78 -5.19
CA VAL A 17 -2.52 6.54 -5.97
C VAL A 17 -1.59 5.45 -5.44
N GLN A 18 -0.36 5.79 -5.05
CA GLN A 18 0.58 4.83 -4.45
C GLN A 18 0.04 4.27 -3.12
N GLY A 19 -0.51 5.14 -2.26
CA GLY A 19 -1.14 4.73 -1.00
C GLY A 19 -2.35 3.83 -1.23
N GLN A 20 -3.20 4.12 -2.22
CA GLN A 20 -4.32 3.26 -2.60
C GLN A 20 -3.85 1.89 -3.11
N LYS A 21 -2.79 1.84 -3.93
CA LYS A 21 -2.20 0.58 -4.40
C LYS A 21 -1.67 -0.25 -3.25
N ARG A 22 -0.95 0.35 -2.29
CA ARG A 22 -0.47 -0.33 -1.08
C ARG A 22 -1.63 -0.93 -0.29
N LEU A 23 -2.69 -0.15 -0.07
CA LEU A 23 -3.87 -0.60 0.65
C LEU A 23 -4.54 -1.80 -0.03
N LEU A 24 -4.68 -1.79 -1.36
CA LEU A 24 -5.21 -2.94 -2.11
C LEU A 24 -4.37 -4.20 -1.92
N GLU A 25 -3.04 -4.10 -1.96
CA GLU A 25 -2.16 -5.25 -1.74
C GLU A 25 -2.20 -5.73 -0.28
N GLU A 26 -2.32 -4.84 0.70
CA GLU A 26 -2.51 -5.19 2.11
C GLU A 26 -3.84 -5.94 2.34
N TRP A 27 -4.91 -5.50 1.68
CA TRP A 27 -6.19 -6.20 1.69
C TRP A 27 -6.09 -7.59 1.04
N ARG A 28 -5.40 -7.70 -0.10
CA ARG A 28 -5.14 -8.98 -0.76
C ARG A 28 -4.38 -9.94 0.16
N LEU A 29 -3.36 -9.46 0.86
CA LEU A 29 -2.63 -10.26 1.85
C LEU A 29 -3.55 -10.73 2.99
N GLY A 30 -4.45 -9.87 3.46
CA GLY A 30 -5.46 -10.23 4.44
C GLY A 30 -6.39 -11.34 3.95
N HIS A 31 -6.86 -11.28 2.71
CA HIS A 31 -7.66 -12.35 2.09
C HIS A 31 -6.89 -13.67 1.98
N LEU A 32 -5.64 -13.63 1.53
CA LEU A 32 -4.81 -14.84 1.43
C LEU A 32 -4.58 -15.49 2.79
N ARG A 33 -4.41 -14.69 3.85
CA ARG A 33 -4.27 -15.21 5.22
C ARG A 33 -5.56 -15.87 5.71
N LYS A 34 -6.72 -15.24 5.45
CA LYS A 34 -8.03 -15.85 5.77
C LYS A 34 -8.24 -17.17 5.05
N GLU A 35 -7.92 -17.24 3.75
CA GLU A 35 -8.01 -18.47 2.95
C GLU A 35 -7.10 -19.57 3.53
N ARG A 36 -5.87 -19.22 3.95
CA ARG A 36 -4.99 -20.18 4.63
C ARG A 36 -5.63 -20.70 5.92
N ASP A 37 -6.19 -19.82 6.74
CA ASP A 37 -6.83 -20.20 8.00
C ASP A 37 -8.11 -21.04 7.76
N GLU A 38 -8.77 -20.90 6.60
CA GLU A 38 -9.87 -21.78 6.17
C GLU A 38 -9.37 -23.17 5.75
N ILE A 39 -8.25 -23.24 5.02
CA ILE A 39 -7.60 -24.52 4.67
C ILE A 39 -7.16 -25.24 5.95
N ASP A 40 -6.55 -24.52 6.90
CA ASP A 40 -6.15 -25.05 8.20
C ASP A 40 -7.33 -25.61 8.98
N ARG A 41 -8.45 -24.88 9.04
CA ARG A 41 -9.69 -25.36 9.66
C ARG A 41 -10.22 -26.62 8.98
N SER A 42 -10.26 -26.64 7.64
CA SER A 42 -10.70 -27.82 6.87
C SER A 42 -9.81 -29.04 7.16
N ASP A 43 -8.49 -28.86 7.26
CA ASP A 43 -7.57 -29.94 7.63
C ASP A 43 -7.86 -30.47 9.03
N THR A 44 -8.07 -29.59 10.01
CA THR A 44 -8.41 -30.01 11.38
C THR A 44 -9.74 -30.75 11.45
N GLU A 45 -10.75 -30.33 10.69
CA GLU A 45 -12.06 -31.02 10.62
C GLU A 45 -11.94 -32.39 9.94
N LEU A 46 -11.17 -32.47 8.84
CA LEU A 46 -10.90 -33.73 8.16
C LEU A 46 -10.17 -34.72 9.07
N LEU A 47 -9.17 -34.26 9.83
CA LEU A 47 -8.44 -35.07 10.80
C LEU A 47 -9.30 -35.47 12.00
N ALA A 48 -10.11 -34.56 12.54
CA ALA A 48 -11.04 -34.87 13.63
C ALA A 48 -12.05 -35.95 13.21
N SER A 49 -12.53 -35.89 11.96
CA SER A 49 -13.44 -36.89 11.40
C SER A 49 -12.79 -38.26 11.11
N LEU A 50 -11.46 -38.40 11.28
CA LEU A 50 -10.74 -39.67 11.27
C LEU A 50 -10.63 -40.29 12.69
N GLY A 51 -11.00 -39.56 13.73
CA GLY A 51 -11.04 -40.05 15.11
C GLY A 51 -12.13 -41.11 15.36
N THR A 52 -11.86 -42.01 16.31
CA THR A 52 -12.44 -43.35 16.60
C THR A 52 -13.97 -43.54 16.64
N ASP A 53 -14.77 -42.50 16.46
CA ASP A 53 -16.24 -42.55 16.67
C ASP A 53 -17.03 -42.86 15.39
N SER A 54 -16.39 -42.97 14.21
CA SER A 54 -17.10 -43.18 12.94
C SER A 54 -17.04 -44.64 12.49
N GLN A 55 -18.17 -45.36 12.61
CA GLN A 55 -18.35 -46.76 12.16
C GLN A 55 -17.97 -47.03 10.68
N LEU A 56 -17.87 -45.99 9.84
CA LEU A 56 -17.53 -46.07 8.41
C LEU A 56 -16.05 -45.77 8.09
N HIS A 57 -15.15 -45.83 9.08
CA HIS A 57 -13.75 -45.36 8.97
C HIS A 57 -13.02 -45.84 7.72
N GLY A 58 -13.15 -47.11 7.31
CA GLY A 58 -12.44 -47.66 6.15
C GLY A 58 -12.95 -47.17 4.78
N LEU A 59 -14.23 -46.80 4.67
CA LEU A 59 -14.87 -46.50 3.38
C LEU A 59 -14.48 -45.14 2.80
N PHE A 60 -14.02 -44.21 3.64
CA PHE A 60 -13.74 -42.82 3.22
C PHE A 60 -12.29 -42.37 3.46
N VAL A 61 -11.39 -43.25 3.91
CA VAL A 61 -9.98 -42.90 4.16
C VAL A 61 -9.33 -42.34 2.90
N GLU A 62 -9.52 -43.00 1.76
CA GLU A 62 -8.86 -42.59 0.51
C GLU A 62 -9.32 -41.20 0.05
N ALA A 63 -10.62 -40.92 0.15
CA ALA A 63 -11.18 -39.61 -0.17
C ALA A 63 -10.65 -38.51 0.77
N LYS A 64 -10.55 -38.80 2.07
CA LYS A 64 -10.01 -37.85 3.06
C LYS A 64 -8.52 -37.58 2.85
N VAL A 65 -7.72 -38.61 2.58
CA VAL A 65 -6.29 -38.46 2.23
C VAL A 65 -6.13 -37.63 0.95
N ARG A 66 -6.99 -37.85 -0.05
CA ARG A 66 -6.99 -37.04 -1.28
C ARG A 66 -7.31 -35.58 -1.01
N ASN A 67 -8.27 -35.29 -0.13
CA ASN A 67 -8.61 -33.94 0.29
C ASN A 67 -7.47 -33.26 1.06
N LEU A 68 -6.82 -33.97 1.99
CA LEU A 68 -5.64 -33.45 2.70
C LEU A 68 -4.49 -33.10 1.73
N ARG A 69 -4.21 -33.96 0.74
CA ARG A 69 -3.21 -33.67 -0.30
C ARG A 69 -3.58 -32.45 -1.15
N ARG A 70 -4.87 -32.26 -1.44
CA ARG A 70 -5.37 -31.08 -2.16
C ARG A 70 -5.19 -29.82 -1.32
N ASN A 71 -5.50 -29.89 -0.04
CA ASN A 71 -5.33 -28.79 0.91
C ASN A 71 -3.85 -28.43 1.08
N ASP A 72 -2.94 -29.41 1.15
CA ASP A 72 -1.49 -29.18 1.15
C ASP A 72 -1.02 -28.44 -0.11
N ALA A 73 -1.51 -28.83 -1.28
CA ALA A 73 -1.20 -28.14 -2.52
C ALA A 73 -1.72 -26.69 -2.50
N ALA A 74 -2.96 -26.48 -2.06
CA ALA A 74 -3.56 -25.15 -1.92
C ALA A 74 -2.83 -24.26 -0.89
N ARG A 75 -2.37 -24.85 0.22
CA ARG A 75 -1.55 -24.18 1.23
C ARG A 75 -0.23 -23.69 0.64
N ARG A 76 0.45 -24.52 -0.17
CA ARG A 76 1.71 -24.14 -0.83
C ARG A 76 1.52 -23.01 -1.82
N THR A 77 0.48 -23.06 -2.65
CA THR A 77 0.19 -21.99 -3.61
C THR A 77 -0.19 -20.69 -2.89
N ASN A 78 -1.01 -20.77 -1.85
CA ASN A 78 -1.39 -19.62 -1.04
C ASN A 78 -0.15 -18.97 -0.38
N LEU A 79 0.76 -19.75 0.20
CA LEU A 79 2.02 -19.24 0.76
C LEU A 79 2.90 -18.55 -0.28
N ALA A 80 2.99 -19.10 -1.49
CA ALA A 80 3.72 -18.46 -2.59
C ALA A 80 3.09 -17.09 -2.95
N HIS A 81 1.76 -17.03 -3.05
CA HIS A 81 1.04 -15.78 -3.30
C HIS A 81 1.16 -14.77 -2.16
N GLN A 82 1.20 -15.21 -0.90
CA GLN A 82 1.47 -14.34 0.25
C GLN A 82 2.88 -13.71 0.11
N SER A 83 3.90 -14.52 -0.17
CA SER A 83 5.27 -14.03 -0.37
C SER A 83 5.38 -13.02 -1.51
N GLU A 84 4.74 -13.29 -2.64
CA GLU A 84 4.69 -12.35 -3.78
C GLU A 84 3.98 -11.03 -3.41
N THR A 85 2.87 -11.11 -2.69
CA THR A 85 2.10 -9.94 -2.26
C THR A 85 2.91 -9.11 -1.26
N GLU A 86 3.61 -9.74 -0.32
CA GLU A 86 4.51 -9.05 0.61
C GLU A 86 5.65 -8.34 -0.11
N LYS A 87 6.26 -8.96 -1.15
CA LYS A 87 7.26 -8.30 -2.00
C LYS A 87 6.68 -7.09 -2.73
N LYS A 88 5.44 -7.17 -3.23
CA LYS A 88 4.74 -6.04 -3.87
C LYS A 88 4.50 -4.90 -2.89
N ILE A 89 4.06 -5.20 -1.66
CA ILE A 89 3.88 -4.20 -0.60
C ILE A 89 5.21 -3.51 -0.28
N GLN A 90 6.30 -4.27 -0.14
CA GLN A 90 7.62 -3.68 0.11
C GLN A 90 8.09 -2.77 -1.04
N SER A 91 7.89 -3.20 -2.29
CA SER A 91 8.19 -2.39 -3.47
C SER A 91 7.36 -1.09 -3.48
N ALA A 92 6.06 -1.19 -3.20
CA ALA A 92 5.16 -0.05 -3.11
C ALA A 92 5.58 0.94 -2.01
N ARG A 93 6.03 0.45 -0.84
CA ARG A 93 6.56 1.32 0.23
C ARG A 93 7.83 2.06 -0.19
N ARG A 94 8.71 1.41 -0.96
CA ARG A 94 9.93 2.06 -1.48
C ARG A 94 9.59 3.13 -2.50
N SER A 95 8.66 2.87 -3.42
CA SER A 95 8.21 3.88 -4.39
C SER A 95 7.50 5.05 -3.70
N GLU A 96 6.65 4.77 -2.71
CA GLU A 96 5.95 5.78 -1.91
C GLU A 96 6.94 6.72 -1.20
N LYS A 97 7.97 6.15 -0.55
CA LYS A 97 9.06 6.92 0.06
C LYS A 97 9.87 7.75 -0.94
N GLY A 98 10.06 7.25 -2.16
CA GLY A 98 10.73 7.98 -3.24
C GLY A 98 9.93 9.21 -3.67
N VAL A 99 8.62 9.05 -3.89
CA VAL A 99 7.73 10.16 -4.25
C VAL A 99 7.61 11.18 -3.11
N GLU A 100 7.53 10.71 -1.87
CA GLU A 100 7.51 11.57 -0.67
C GLU A 100 8.70 12.51 -0.62
N LYS A 101 9.93 11.99 -0.80
CA LYS A 101 11.14 12.83 -0.82
C LYS A 101 11.08 13.93 -1.89
N ILE A 102 10.67 13.57 -3.10
CA ILE A 102 10.58 14.52 -4.23
C ILE A 102 9.49 15.56 -3.96
N ARG A 103 8.36 15.16 -3.37
CA ARG A 103 7.29 16.08 -2.95
C ARG A 103 7.81 17.07 -1.91
N ASP A 104 8.51 16.60 -0.89
CA ASP A 104 8.98 17.44 0.20
C ASP A 104 10.06 18.43 -0.24
N GLU A 105 10.88 18.04 -1.22
CA GLU A 105 11.82 18.93 -1.89
C GLU A 105 11.07 19.99 -2.72
N ALA A 106 10.12 19.57 -3.57
CA ALA A 106 9.30 20.49 -4.35
C ALA A 106 8.53 21.48 -3.46
N ARG A 107 8.02 21.01 -2.32
CA ARG A 107 7.32 21.86 -1.34
C ARG A 107 8.23 22.91 -0.74
N ARG A 108 9.46 22.54 -0.38
CA ARG A 108 10.47 23.51 0.11
C ARG A 108 10.79 24.55 -0.95
N SER A 109 10.99 24.15 -2.20
CA SER A 109 11.23 25.08 -3.30
C SER A 109 10.05 26.04 -3.52
N THR A 110 8.81 25.56 -3.46
CA THR A 110 7.63 26.45 -3.59
C THR A 110 7.52 27.47 -2.46
N VAL A 111 7.86 27.08 -1.23
CA VAL A 111 7.85 28.01 -0.07
C VAL A 111 8.88 29.12 -0.27
N VAL A 112 10.13 28.76 -0.64
CA VAL A 112 11.19 29.73 -0.90
C VAL A 112 10.82 30.68 -2.05
N GLU A 113 10.23 30.16 -3.13
CA GLU A 113 9.76 31.02 -4.22
C GLU A 113 8.65 31.97 -3.81
N ASP A 114 7.71 31.51 -3.00
CA ASP A 114 6.59 32.33 -2.54
C ASP A 114 7.08 33.41 -1.56
N GLU A 115 7.98 33.07 -0.63
CA GLU A 115 8.66 34.04 0.25
C GLU A 115 9.45 35.10 -0.53
N ALA A 116 10.20 34.70 -1.56
CA ALA A 116 10.94 35.63 -2.41
C ALA A 116 10.01 36.59 -3.17
N ARG A 117 8.88 36.10 -3.68
CA ARG A 117 7.87 36.96 -4.32
C ARG A 117 7.23 37.93 -3.34
N GLU A 118 6.90 37.47 -2.12
CA GLU A 118 6.33 38.33 -1.08
C GLU A 118 7.32 39.43 -0.67
N LEU A 119 8.59 39.09 -0.50
CA LEU A 119 9.64 40.06 -0.21
C LEU A 119 9.77 41.10 -1.34
N GLN A 120 9.78 40.66 -2.59
CA GLN A 120 9.89 41.55 -3.75
C GLN A 120 8.70 42.53 -3.81
N VAL A 121 7.47 42.04 -3.65
CA VAL A 121 6.27 42.88 -3.61
C VAL A 121 6.32 43.86 -2.42
N GLY A 122 6.82 43.42 -1.26
CA GLY A 122 6.99 44.28 -0.09
C GLY A 122 8.00 45.41 -0.31
N VAL A 123 9.14 45.10 -0.94
CA VAL A 123 10.17 46.08 -1.31
C VAL A 123 9.63 47.07 -2.33
N ASP A 124 9.01 46.59 -3.41
CA ASP A 124 8.42 47.43 -4.45
C ASP A 124 7.36 48.37 -3.86
N GLY A 125 6.50 47.85 -2.97
CA GLY A 125 5.50 48.65 -2.26
C GLY A 125 6.13 49.70 -1.32
N PHE A 126 7.23 49.38 -0.64
CA PHE A 126 7.96 50.34 0.18
C PHE A 126 8.61 51.45 -0.66
N LEU A 127 9.27 51.09 -1.77
CA LEU A 127 9.87 52.03 -2.69
C LEU A 127 8.83 52.95 -3.34
N ALA A 128 7.68 52.40 -3.75
CA ALA A 128 6.57 53.17 -4.28
C ALA A 128 6.05 54.20 -3.28
N ARG A 129 5.84 53.80 -2.00
CA ARG A 129 5.44 54.72 -0.92
C ARG A 129 6.46 55.83 -0.69
N LYS A 130 7.76 55.49 -0.68
CA LYS A 130 8.83 56.50 -0.53
C LYS A 130 8.77 57.52 -1.66
N ARG A 131 8.59 57.07 -2.90
CA ARG A 131 8.53 57.94 -4.09
C ARG A 131 7.35 58.91 -4.04
N THR A 132 6.20 58.46 -3.56
CA THR A 132 4.99 59.31 -3.41
C THR A 132 5.06 60.29 -2.24
N SER A 133 5.92 60.04 -1.24
CA SER A 133 6.10 60.96 -0.09
C SER A 133 7.15 62.06 -0.30
N PHE A 134 7.80 62.11 -1.47
CA PHE A 134 8.77 63.14 -1.86
C PHE A 134 8.22 64.12 -2.93
N GLU A 135 6.95 63.98 -3.32
CA GLU A 135 6.17 64.97 -4.08
C GLU A 135 5.20 65.71 -3.15
#